data_AF-A0A966XPI0-F1
#
_entry.id   AF-A0A966XPI0-F1
#
_cell.length_a   1.000
_cell.length_b   1.000
_cell.length_c   1.000
_cell.angle_alpha   90.00
_cell.angle_beta   90.00
_cell.angle_gamma   90.00
#
_symmetry.space_group_name_H-M   'P 1'
#
loop_
_entity.id
_entity.type
_entity.pdbx_description
1 polymer ?
#
loop_
_entity_poly.entity_id
_entity_poly.type
_entity_poly.pdbx_seq_one_letter_code
_entity_poly.pdbx_strand_id
1 'polypeptide(L)'
;MIDMNCAVHKFGGSTLVDINSIDKILSLTEHKNVSQSIYVVSAFYGVTDKLQRLIDLAESRESLEQNLSEISSIHENISSHYLESELDISIESFKSDIQDIRDILASVKELHKVPFHSQEKILGYGEIWSAQLLTKIFAKHAQKRVKFLDARDFLVTENTDMGVSPIWSVTQSKFNGLVNFTDIDIYILTGFISLNKDGIQSTLGRNGTDFTASIIAKLVQANSLTFWKDVSGVMSADPRIVKDSKVISSLTYDECMELSYYGAKILHPKTMAPAMEF
;
A
#
# COMPACT_ATOMS: atom_id res chain seq x y z
N MET A 1 -1.31 -28.68 -8.14
CA MET A 1 -0.89 -27.30 -7.86
C MET A 1 -0.11 -26.84 -9.07
N ILE A 2 -0.55 -25.77 -9.73
CA ILE A 2 0.24 -25.16 -10.80
C ILE A 2 1.37 -24.44 -10.06
N ASP A 3 2.63 -24.76 -10.37
CA ASP A 3 3.80 -23.95 -10.00
C ASP A 3 3.60 -22.56 -10.64
N MET A 4 2.93 -21.67 -9.92
CA MET A 4 2.81 -20.27 -10.33
C MET A 4 4.07 -19.59 -9.87
N ASN A 5 4.94 -19.26 -10.83
CA ASN A 5 6.09 -18.40 -10.60
C ASN A 5 5.61 -16.96 -10.36
N CYS A 6 5.08 -16.68 -9.16
CA CYS A 6 4.47 -15.42 -8.79
C CYS A 6 5.41 -14.63 -7.88
N ALA A 7 5.70 -13.39 -8.26
CA ALA A 7 6.48 -12.46 -7.43
C ALA A 7 5.57 -11.41 -6.78
N VAL A 8 5.77 -11.17 -5.49
CA VAL A 8 5.10 -10.08 -4.77
C VAL A 8 6.08 -8.92 -4.61
N HIS A 9 5.63 -7.73 -4.95
CA HIS A 9 6.41 -6.50 -4.85
C HIS A 9 5.65 -5.51 -3.97
N LYS A 10 6.34 -4.95 -2.98
CA LYS A 10 5.81 -3.86 -2.17
C LYS A 10 6.45 -2.55 -2.59
N PHE A 11 5.63 -1.56 -2.90
CA PHE A 11 6.06 -0.18 -3.15
C PHE A 11 5.54 0.73 -2.04
N GLY A 12 6.45 1.37 -1.30
CA GLY A 12 6.10 2.32 -0.26
C GLY A 12 5.88 3.74 -0.79
N GLY A 13 5.39 4.64 0.08
CA GLY A 13 5.26 6.06 -0.26
C GLY A 13 6.58 6.69 -0.70
N SER A 14 7.71 6.33 -0.07
CA SER A 14 9.05 6.80 -0.49
C SER A 14 9.49 6.31 -1.87
N THR A 15 8.81 5.31 -2.45
CA THR A 15 9.01 4.84 -3.83
C THR A 15 7.91 5.28 -4.78
N LEU A 16 6.91 6.03 -4.29
CA LEU A 16 5.76 6.54 -5.03
C LEU A 16 5.67 8.06 -4.84
N VAL A 17 6.76 8.75 -5.19
CA VAL A 17 6.94 10.18 -4.91
C VAL A 17 6.48 11.05 -6.07
N ASP A 18 6.91 10.70 -7.28
CA ASP A 18 6.76 11.51 -8.47
C ASP A 18 6.67 10.64 -9.74
N ILE A 19 6.53 11.30 -10.89
CA ILE A 19 6.51 10.68 -12.22
C ILE A 19 7.77 9.81 -12.43
N ASN A 20 8.96 10.32 -12.10
CA ASN A 20 10.20 9.56 -12.27
C ASN A 20 10.20 8.25 -11.47
N SER A 21 9.61 8.26 -10.27
CA SER A 21 9.46 7.07 -9.44
C SER A 21 8.53 6.06 -10.10
N ILE A 22 7.42 6.51 -10.68
CA ILE A 22 6.46 5.65 -11.39
C ILE A 22 7.09 5.07 -12.67
N ASP A 23 7.84 5.86 -13.44
CA ASP A 23 8.56 5.39 -14.64
C ASP A 23 9.56 4.28 -14.31
N LYS A 24 10.26 4.41 -13.18
CA LYS A 24 11.15 3.34 -12.68
C LYS A 24 10.39 2.07 -12.35
N ILE A 25 9.18 2.16 -11.80
CA ILE A 25 8.36 0.97 -11.48
C ILE A 25 7.79 0.36 -12.76
N LEU A 26 7.39 1.18 -13.73
CA LEU A 26 6.94 0.71 -15.05
C LEU A 26 8.03 -0.08 -15.76
N SER A 27 9.29 0.39 -15.75
CA SER A 27 10.40 -0.32 -16.41
C SER A 27 10.70 -1.69 -15.79
N LEU A 28 10.33 -1.93 -14.51
CA LEU A 28 10.43 -3.26 -13.90
C LEU A 28 9.58 -4.31 -14.63
N THR A 29 8.51 -3.89 -15.30
CA THR A 29 7.62 -4.80 -16.04
C THR A 29 8.21 -5.31 -17.36
N GLU A 30 9.30 -4.69 -17.84
CA GLU A 30 10.00 -5.08 -19.07
C GLU A 30 10.84 -6.35 -18.88
N HIS A 31 11.14 -6.72 -17.63
CA HIS A 31 11.93 -7.92 -17.32
C HIS A 31 11.12 -9.21 -17.57
N LYS A 32 11.53 -9.97 -18.59
CA LYS A 32 10.79 -11.12 -19.15
C LYS A 32 10.72 -12.38 -18.26
N ASN A 33 11.37 -12.41 -17.10
CA ASN A 33 11.55 -13.65 -16.33
C ASN A 33 10.46 -13.93 -15.29
N VAL A 34 9.53 -13.01 -15.06
CA VAL A 34 8.37 -13.21 -14.17
C VAL A 34 7.10 -13.10 -15.00
N SER A 35 6.34 -14.20 -15.06
CA SER A 35 5.08 -14.25 -15.82
C SER A 35 3.93 -13.56 -15.09
N GLN A 36 3.96 -13.54 -13.76
CA GLN A 36 2.86 -13.07 -12.92
C GLN A 36 3.38 -12.30 -11.71
N SER A 37 2.86 -11.10 -11.49
CA SER A 37 3.26 -10.26 -10.36
C SER A 37 2.08 -9.71 -9.58
N ILE A 38 2.24 -9.58 -8.27
CA ILE A 38 1.33 -8.82 -7.41
C ILE A 38 2.07 -7.63 -6.81
N TYR A 39 1.56 -6.44 -7.05
CA TYR A 39 2.12 -5.18 -6.56
C TYR A 39 1.24 -4.66 -5.43
N VAL A 40 1.76 -4.63 -4.21
CA VAL A 40 1.09 -4.05 -3.05
C VAL A 40 1.63 -2.64 -2.84
N VAL A 41 0.77 -1.64 -3.00
CA VAL A 41 1.20 -0.23 -3.07
C VAL A 41 0.69 0.56 -1.88
N SER A 42 1.54 1.43 -1.35
CA SER A 42 1.16 2.46 -0.40
C SER A 42 0.46 3.64 -1.11
N ALA A 43 -0.13 4.54 -0.33
CA ALA A 43 -0.47 5.89 -0.80
C ALA A 43 0.76 6.61 -1.39
N PHE A 44 0.52 7.56 -2.30
CA PHE A 44 1.58 8.45 -2.79
C PHE A 44 2.24 9.21 -1.64
N TYR A 45 3.51 9.57 -1.82
CA TYR A 45 4.30 10.22 -0.79
C TYR A 45 3.59 11.43 -0.17
N GLY A 46 3.49 11.45 1.16
CA GLY A 46 2.87 12.52 1.93
C GLY A 46 1.35 12.56 1.92
N VAL A 47 0.65 11.74 1.14
CA VAL A 47 -0.84 11.75 1.10
C VAL A 47 -1.43 11.28 2.43
N THR A 48 -0.95 10.17 3.01
CA THR A 48 -1.43 9.68 4.31
C THR A 48 -1.21 10.71 5.43
N ASP A 49 -0.07 11.40 5.43
CA ASP A 49 0.22 12.45 6.42
C ASP A 49 -0.72 13.65 6.27
N LYS A 50 -1.06 14.03 5.02
CA LYS A 50 -2.04 15.09 4.75
C LYS A 50 -3.45 14.68 5.17
N LEU A 51 -3.84 13.42 4.95
CA LEU A 51 -5.11 12.85 5.40
C LEU A 51 -5.20 12.83 6.93
N GLN A 52 -4.13 12.43 7.63
CA GLN A 52 -4.07 12.53 9.08
C GLN A 52 -4.19 13.98 9.54
N ARG A 53 -3.48 14.91 8.89
CA ARG A 53 -3.57 16.32 9.24
C ARG A 53 -4.96 16.89 8.98
N LEU A 54 -5.73 16.42 8.00
CA LEU A 54 -7.13 16.81 7.81
C LEU A 54 -8.00 16.42 9.00
N ILE A 55 -7.78 15.24 9.58
CA ILE A 55 -8.44 14.79 10.80
C ILE A 55 -8.10 15.75 11.95
N ASP A 56 -6.82 16.03 12.18
CA ASP A 56 -6.36 16.91 13.27
C ASP A 56 -6.89 18.35 13.12
N LEU A 57 -6.91 18.87 11.88
CA LEU A 57 -7.43 20.20 11.54
C LEU A 57 -8.94 20.28 11.81
N ALA A 58 -9.70 19.23 11.48
CA ALA A 58 -11.13 19.19 11.73
C ALA A 58 -11.44 19.19 13.24
N GLU A 59 -10.69 18.43 14.04
CA GLU A 59 -10.81 18.43 15.51
C GLU A 59 -10.47 19.81 16.11
N SER A 60 -9.50 20.50 15.51
CA SER A 60 -9.05 21.84 15.90
C SER A 60 -9.87 22.99 15.29
N ARG A 61 -10.88 22.67 14.44
CA ARG A 61 -11.72 23.63 13.71
C ARG A 61 -10.93 24.60 12.80
N GLU A 62 -9.82 24.12 12.27
CA GLU A 62 -8.98 24.83 11.32
C GLU A 62 -9.43 24.56 9.87
N SER A 63 -8.94 25.36 8.92
CA SER A 63 -9.27 25.18 7.49
C SER A 63 -8.66 23.90 6.92
N LEU A 64 -9.47 23.16 6.15
CA LEU A 64 -9.08 21.93 5.47
C LEU A 64 -8.53 22.16 4.05
N GLU A 65 -8.82 23.33 3.47
CA GLU A 65 -8.70 23.55 2.03
C GLU A 65 -7.27 23.48 1.50
N GLN A 66 -6.28 23.90 2.30
CA GLN A 66 -4.88 23.77 1.89
C GLN A 66 -4.51 22.30 1.68
N ASN A 67 -4.78 21.44 2.67
CA ASN A 67 -4.43 20.02 2.59
C ASN A 67 -5.23 19.29 1.50
N LEU A 68 -6.53 19.60 1.36
CA LEU A 68 -7.36 19.04 0.28
C LEU A 68 -6.82 19.44 -1.09
N SER A 69 -6.44 20.71 -1.28
CA SER A 69 -5.85 21.21 -2.52
C SER A 69 -4.50 20.53 -2.83
N GLU A 70 -3.65 20.35 -1.83
CA GLU A 70 -2.36 19.67 -1.99
C GLU A 70 -2.53 18.18 -2.35
N ILE A 71 -3.50 17.48 -1.73
CA ILE A 71 -3.83 16.09 -2.08
C ILE A 71 -4.32 16.00 -3.53
N SER A 72 -5.28 16.86 -3.92
CA SER A 72 -5.79 16.92 -5.30
C SER A 72 -4.68 17.22 -6.30
N SER A 73 -3.79 18.17 -6.00
CA SER A 73 -2.68 18.54 -6.87
C SER A 73 -1.72 17.37 -7.12
N ILE A 74 -1.41 16.56 -6.10
CA ILE A 74 -0.58 15.36 -6.26
C ILE A 74 -1.26 14.37 -7.23
N HIS A 75 -2.54 14.07 -7.01
CA HIS A 75 -3.29 13.12 -7.82
C HIS A 75 -3.45 13.60 -9.27
N GLU A 76 -3.82 14.87 -9.47
CA GLU A 76 -4.02 15.50 -10.78
C GLU A 76 -2.71 15.60 -11.57
N ASN A 77 -1.59 15.95 -10.93
CA ASN A 77 -0.29 16.02 -11.59
C ASN A 77 0.14 14.64 -12.14
N ILE A 78 -0.03 13.57 -11.36
CA ILE A 78 0.28 12.21 -11.83
C ILE A 78 -0.70 11.78 -12.92
N SER A 79 -2.01 11.99 -12.70
CA SER A 79 -3.05 11.60 -13.64
C SER A 79 -2.86 12.28 -15.00
N SER A 80 -2.68 13.59 -15.03
CA SER A 80 -2.53 14.36 -16.27
C SER A 80 -1.27 14.04 -17.06
N HIS A 81 -0.22 13.55 -16.38
CA HIS A 81 1.01 13.11 -17.06
C HIS A 81 0.80 11.81 -17.86
N TYR A 82 0.08 10.84 -17.29
CA TYR A 82 -0.04 9.50 -17.88
C TYR A 82 -1.35 9.28 -18.66
N LEU A 83 -2.42 10.00 -18.31
CA LEU A 83 -3.78 9.81 -18.81
C LEU A 83 -4.22 11.05 -19.59
N GLU A 84 -4.81 10.84 -20.78
CA GLU A 84 -5.12 11.92 -21.74
C GLU A 84 -6.53 12.50 -21.59
N SER A 85 -7.40 11.90 -20.75
CA SER A 85 -8.81 12.24 -20.65
C SER A 85 -9.20 12.65 -19.23
N GLU A 86 -9.88 13.80 -19.10
CA GLU A 86 -10.50 14.27 -17.85
C GLU A 86 -11.76 13.46 -17.46
N LEU A 87 -12.35 12.71 -18.41
CA LEU A 87 -13.57 11.91 -18.22
C LEU A 87 -13.28 10.50 -17.67
N ASP A 88 -12.20 10.34 -16.93
CA ASP A 88 -11.84 9.04 -16.39
C ASP A 88 -12.52 8.78 -15.04
N ILE A 89 -13.17 7.62 -14.91
CA ILE A 89 -13.98 7.21 -13.74
C ILE A 89 -13.19 7.29 -12.42
N SER A 90 -11.86 7.15 -12.45
CA SER A 90 -11.03 7.30 -11.23
C SER A 90 -10.92 8.74 -10.77
N ILE A 91 -10.94 9.71 -11.69
CA ILE A 91 -10.92 11.14 -11.37
C ILE A 91 -12.26 11.53 -10.75
N GLU A 92 -13.37 11.00 -11.27
CA GLU A 92 -14.70 11.19 -10.69
C GLU A 92 -14.82 10.56 -9.31
N SER A 93 -14.37 9.30 -9.14
CA SER A 93 -14.32 8.63 -7.84
C SER A 93 -13.49 9.42 -6.85
N PHE A 94 -12.30 9.87 -7.24
CA PHE A 94 -11.43 10.68 -6.38
C PHE A 94 -12.12 11.98 -5.94
N LYS A 95 -12.77 12.71 -6.85
CA LYS A 95 -13.52 13.93 -6.51
C LYS A 95 -14.68 13.65 -5.56
N SER A 96 -15.40 12.54 -5.77
CA SER A 96 -16.46 12.08 -4.86
C SER A 96 -15.90 11.76 -3.49
N ASP A 97 -14.77 11.05 -3.39
CA ASP A 97 -14.12 10.71 -2.13
C ASP A 97 -13.65 11.96 -1.37
N ILE A 98 -13.15 12.97 -2.08
CA ILE A 98 -12.81 14.27 -1.48
C ILE A 98 -14.04 14.95 -0.89
N GLN A 99 -15.20 14.86 -1.55
CA GLN A 99 -16.45 15.38 -1.02
C GLN A 99 -16.92 14.58 0.20
N ASP A 100 -16.85 13.25 0.14
CA ASP A 100 -17.12 12.37 1.28
C ASP A 100 -16.26 12.74 2.51
N ILE A 101 -14.96 13.00 2.30
CA ILE A 101 -14.07 13.45 3.38
C ILE A 101 -14.55 14.77 3.96
N ARG A 102 -14.92 15.75 3.11
CA ARG A 102 -15.48 17.03 3.58
C ARG A 102 -16.74 16.82 4.42
N ASP A 103 -17.66 15.98 3.97
CA ASP A 103 -18.93 15.74 4.65
C ASP A 103 -18.72 15.04 6.00
N ILE A 104 -17.84 14.03 6.04
CA ILE A 104 -17.44 13.34 7.27
C ILE A 104 -16.84 14.35 8.26
N LEU A 105 -15.87 15.15 7.83
CA LEU A 105 -15.17 16.09 8.72
C LEU A 105 -16.03 17.28 9.13
N ALA A 106 -16.99 17.71 8.29
CA ALA A 106 -17.94 18.77 8.63
C ALA A 106 -18.93 18.35 9.73
N SER A 107 -19.18 17.05 9.90
CA SER A 107 -20.06 16.50 10.94
C SER A 107 -19.45 16.48 12.35
N VAL A 108 -18.16 16.80 12.49
CA VAL A 108 -17.36 16.69 13.74
C VAL A 108 -17.66 17.81 14.74
N LYS A 109 -18.63 18.69 14.44
CA LYS A 109 -18.87 19.96 15.16
C LYS A 109 -19.19 19.82 16.66
N GLU A 110 -19.75 18.69 17.10
CA GLU A 110 -20.21 18.49 18.48
C GLU A 110 -19.27 17.63 19.34
N LEU A 111 -18.59 16.65 18.74
CA LEU A 111 -17.81 15.65 19.48
C LEU A 111 -16.37 16.09 19.78
N HIS A 112 -15.89 17.16 19.14
CA HIS A 112 -14.48 17.61 19.19
C HIS A 112 -13.45 16.53 18.80
N LYS A 113 -13.92 15.40 18.27
CA LYS A 113 -13.11 14.24 17.91
C LYS A 113 -13.76 13.51 16.74
N VAL A 114 -12.98 13.18 15.74
CA VAL A 114 -13.44 12.36 14.62
C VAL A 114 -13.63 10.93 15.11
N PRO A 115 -14.80 10.28 14.89
CA PRO A 115 -14.99 8.88 15.26
C PRO A 115 -13.91 7.97 14.67
N PHE A 116 -13.46 6.97 15.42
CA PHE A 116 -12.33 6.12 15.03
C PHE A 116 -12.50 5.48 13.65
N HIS A 117 -13.66 4.90 13.35
CA HIS A 117 -13.94 4.31 12.03
C HIS A 117 -13.94 5.35 10.90
N SER A 118 -14.32 6.59 11.17
CA SER A 118 -14.22 7.68 10.20
C SER A 118 -12.75 8.03 9.93
N GLN A 119 -11.89 8.02 10.96
CA GLN A 119 -10.44 8.19 10.78
C GLN A 119 -9.86 7.06 9.91
N GLU A 120 -10.18 5.81 10.23
CA GLU A 120 -9.71 4.65 9.45
C GLU A 120 -10.21 4.70 8.00
N LYS A 121 -11.46 5.13 7.77
CA LYS A 121 -12.01 5.37 6.43
C LYS A 121 -11.18 6.41 5.67
N ILE A 122 -10.98 7.58 6.28
CA ILE A 122 -10.26 8.71 5.69
C ILE A 122 -8.82 8.31 5.32
N LEU A 123 -8.09 7.68 6.25
CA LEU A 123 -6.70 7.28 6.01
C LEU A 123 -6.56 6.24 4.89
N GLY A 124 -7.54 5.35 4.72
CA GLY A 124 -7.49 4.32 3.69
C GLY A 124 -7.66 4.85 2.26
N TYR A 125 -8.25 6.03 2.07
CA TYR A 125 -8.40 6.62 0.75
C TYR A 125 -7.07 6.81 0.01
N GLY A 126 -5.99 7.14 0.72
CA GLY A 126 -4.67 7.29 0.10
C GLY A 126 -4.20 6.04 -0.66
N GLU A 127 -4.42 4.86 -0.09
CA GLU A 127 -4.04 3.57 -0.70
C GLU A 127 -4.97 3.20 -1.87
N ILE A 128 -6.27 3.51 -1.75
CA ILE A 128 -7.26 3.28 -2.80
C ILE A 128 -6.92 4.12 -4.03
N TRP A 129 -6.68 5.42 -3.83
CA TRP A 129 -6.36 6.35 -4.93
C TRP A 129 -5.07 5.96 -5.65
N SER A 130 -4.01 5.61 -4.91
CA SER A 130 -2.76 5.21 -5.53
C SER A 130 -2.89 3.89 -6.30
N ALA A 131 -3.53 2.87 -5.72
CA ALA A 131 -3.71 1.59 -6.38
C ALA A 131 -4.59 1.67 -7.63
N GLN A 132 -5.69 2.44 -7.58
CA GLN A 132 -6.55 2.66 -8.74
C GLN A 132 -5.82 3.42 -9.85
N LEU A 133 -5.13 4.53 -9.52
CA LEU A 133 -4.42 5.32 -10.51
C LEU A 133 -3.27 4.53 -11.14
N LEU A 134 -2.46 3.84 -10.33
CA LEU A 134 -1.40 2.97 -10.83
C LEU A 134 -1.93 1.84 -11.70
N THR A 135 -3.09 1.25 -11.37
CA THR A 135 -3.72 0.23 -12.23
C THR A 135 -3.94 0.74 -13.63
N LYS A 136 -4.44 1.97 -13.78
CA LYS A 136 -4.72 2.56 -15.10
C LYS A 136 -3.44 2.92 -15.85
N ILE A 137 -2.46 3.49 -15.15
CA ILE A 137 -1.16 3.79 -15.70
C ILE A 137 -0.51 2.51 -16.25
N PHE A 138 -0.50 1.44 -15.46
CA PHE A 138 0.08 0.16 -15.85
C PHE A 138 -0.71 -0.50 -16.99
N ALA A 139 -2.04 -0.47 -16.96
CA ALA A 139 -2.85 -0.99 -18.06
C ALA A 139 -2.58 -0.27 -19.39
N LYS A 140 -2.29 1.04 -19.36
CA LYS A 140 -1.98 1.83 -20.55
C LYS A 140 -0.54 1.65 -21.04
N HIS A 141 0.43 1.60 -20.12
CA HIS A 141 1.85 1.75 -20.47
C HIS A 141 2.69 0.47 -20.34
N ALA A 142 2.29 -0.50 -19.50
CA ALA A 142 3.12 -1.69 -19.23
C ALA A 142 3.00 -2.79 -20.30
N GLN A 143 2.06 -2.69 -21.25
CA GLN A 143 1.75 -3.76 -22.23
C GLN A 143 1.42 -5.11 -21.55
N LYS A 144 0.71 -5.05 -20.41
CA LYS A 144 0.31 -6.21 -19.60
C LYS A 144 -1.18 -6.13 -19.29
N ARG A 145 -1.79 -7.28 -19.00
CA ARG A 145 -3.15 -7.35 -18.46
C ARG A 145 -3.08 -7.07 -16.98
N VAL A 146 -3.67 -5.94 -16.56
CA VAL A 146 -3.55 -5.43 -15.20
C VAL A 146 -4.92 -5.32 -14.55
N LYS A 147 -5.02 -5.73 -13.28
CA LYS A 147 -6.27 -5.66 -12.51
C LYS A 147 -6.04 -5.05 -11.13
N PHE A 148 -6.91 -4.13 -10.76
CA PHE A 148 -7.00 -3.58 -9.41
C PHE A 148 -7.67 -4.60 -8.48
N LEU A 149 -7.17 -4.71 -7.25
CA LEU A 149 -7.86 -5.38 -6.15
C LEU A 149 -7.81 -4.53 -4.89
N ASP A 150 -8.97 -4.32 -4.28
CA ASP A 150 -9.07 -3.68 -2.98
C ASP A 150 -8.84 -4.71 -1.88
N ALA A 151 -7.94 -4.44 -0.94
CA ALA A 151 -7.68 -5.32 0.19
C ALA A 151 -8.94 -5.54 1.04
N ARG A 152 -9.89 -4.61 1.04
CA ARG A 152 -11.17 -4.77 1.74
C ARG A 152 -12.04 -5.87 1.13
N ASP A 153 -11.83 -6.24 -0.13
CA ASP A 153 -12.62 -7.30 -0.76
C ASP A 153 -12.25 -8.71 -0.26
N PHE A 154 -11.05 -8.88 0.31
CA PHE A 154 -10.57 -10.19 0.75
C PHE A 154 -9.91 -10.24 2.13
N LEU A 155 -9.17 -9.21 2.54
CA LEU A 155 -8.40 -9.21 3.77
C LEU A 155 -9.31 -8.91 4.97
N VAL A 156 -9.66 -9.96 5.71
CA VAL A 156 -10.44 -9.86 6.94
C VAL A 156 -9.52 -10.09 8.13
N THR A 157 -9.49 -9.15 9.06
CA THR A 157 -8.60 -9.16 10.22
C THR A 157 -9.36 -9.18 11.54
N GLU A 158 -8.65 -9.58 12.59
CA GLU A 158 -9.10 -9.54 13.96
C GLU A 158 -8.01 -8.99 14.89
N ASN A 159 -8.42 -8.37 15.99
CA ASN A 159 -7.51 -7.97 17.04
C ASN A 159 -7.25 -9.16 17.96
N THR A 160 -5.97 -9.48 18.16
CA THR A 160 -5.48 -10.50 19.09
C THR A 160 -4.58 -9.84 20.14
N ASP A 161 -4.21 -10.57 21.18
CA ASP A 161 -3.23 -10.10 22.18
C ASP A 161 -1.87 -9.74 21.56
N MET A 162 -1.56 -10.31 20.38
CA MET A 162 -0.33 -10.06 19.64
C MET A 162 -0.45 -8.91 18.62
N GLY A 163 -1.66 -8.34 18.47
CA GLY A 163 -1.99 -7.28 17.52
C GLY A 163 -2.98 -7.75 16.43
N VAL A 164 -3.05 -6.99 15.35
CA VAL A 164 -3.92 -7.29 14.20
C VAL A 164 -3.42 -8.55 13.50
N SER A 165 -4.31 -9.53 13.29
CA SER A 165 -4.02 -10.79 12.62
C SER A 165 -5.06 -11.09 11.51
N PRO A 166 -4.67 -11.66 10.37
CA PRO A 166 -5.63 -12.12 9.36
C PRO A 166 -6.44 -13.32 9.88
N ILE A 167 -7.74 -13.32 9.58
CA ILE A 167 -8.56 -14.52 9.67
C ILE A 167 -8.27 -15.35 8.41
N TRP A 168 -7.25 -16.20 8.48
CA TRP A 168 -6.65 -16.88 7.33
C TRP A 168 -7.65 -17.64 6.46
N SER A 169 -8.55 -18.43 7.05
CA SER A 169 -9.52 -19.22 6.29
C SER A 169 -10.47 -18.35 5.46
N VAL A 170 -11.00 -17.28 6.06
CA VAL A 170 -11.89 -16.31 5.39
C VAL A 170 -11.12 -15.55 4.31
N THR A 171 -9.92 -15.07 4.66
CA THR A 171 -9.08 -14.27 3.76
C THR A 171 -8.65 -15.07 2.52
N GLN A 172 -8.16 -16.29 2.71
CA GLN A 172 -7.78 -17.17 1.61
C GLN A 172 -8.98 -17.50 0.70
N SER A 173 -10.14 -17.82 1.30
CA SER A 173 -11.34 -18.15 0.52
C SER A 173 -11.79 -16.98 -0.35
N LYS A 174 -11.82 -15.76 0.19
CA LYS A 174 -12.20 -14.56 -0.57
C LYS A 174 -11.17 -14.25 -1.65
N PHE A 175 -9.88 -14.28 -1.30
CA PHE A 175 -8.79 -13.97 -2.22
C PHE A 175 -8.76 -14.91 -3.43
N ASN A 176 -8.93 -16.22 -3.20
CA ASN A 176 -9.00 -17.23 -4.27
C ASN A 176 -10.16 -16.98 -5.25
N GLY A 177 -11.25 -16.34 -4.80
CA GLY A 177 -12.38 -15.97 -5.67
C GLY A 177 -12.13 -14.74 -6.54
N LEU A 178 -11.12 -13.92 -6.22
CA LEU A 178 -10.84 -12.64 -6.89
C LEU A 178 -9.66 -12.72 -7.86
N VAL A 179 -8.73 -13.64 -7.59
CA VAL A 179 -7.48 -13.79 -8.33
C VAL A 179 -7.57 -14.96 -9.29
N ASN A 180 -7.37 -14.65 -10.57
CA ASN A 180 -7.12 -15.60 -11.63
C ASN A 180 -5.94 -15.13 -12.49
N PHE A 181 -4.84 -15.88 -12.47
CA PHE A 181 -3.64 -15.51 -13.22
C PHE A 181 -3.58 -16.09 -14.64
N THR A 182 -4.64 -16.75 -15.14
CA THR A 182 -4.71 -17.10 -16.57
C THR A 182 -4.86 -15.84 -17.43
N ASP A 183 -5.66 -14.90 -16.94
CA ASP A 183 -6.11 -13.73 -17.71
C ASP A 183 -5.46 -12.42 -17.28
N ILE A 184 -4.76 -12.41 -16.15
CA ILE A 184 -4.14 -11.22 -15.57
C ILE A 184 -2.67 -11.50 -15.31
N ASP A 185 -1.82 -10.58 -15.78
CA ASP A 185 -0.37 -10.64 -15.62
C ASP A 185 0.07 -9.90 -14.35
N ILE A 186 -0.58 -8.78 -14.03
CA ILE A 186 -0.26 -7.94 -12.87
C ILE A 186 -1.52 -7.62 -12.08
N TYR A 187 -1.48 -7.91 -10.78
CA TYR A 187 -2.46 -7.37 -9.84
C TYR A 187 -1.86 -6.20 -9.07
N ILE A 188 -2.58 -5.08 -8.98
CA ILE A 188 -2.19 -3.94 -8.13
C ILE A 188 -3.19 -3.85 -6.97
N LEU A 189 -2.68 -3.94 -5.74
CA LEU A 189 -3.44 -4.06 -4.51
C LEU A 189 -3.19 -2.87 -3.61
N THR A 190 -4.25 -2.39 -2.95
CA THR A 190 -4.10 -1.50 -1.80
C THR A 190 -3.31 -2.20 -0.69
N GLY A 191 -2.32 -1.54 -0.10
CA GLY A 191 -1.79 -1.93 1.20
C GLY A 191 -2.60 -1.35 2.35
N PHE A 192 -2.11 -1.56 3.57
CA PHE A 192 -2.49 -0.86 4.82
C PHE A 192 -3.94 -0.99 5.30
N ILE A 193 -4.91 -1.26 4.43
CA ILE A 193 -6.34 -1.35 4.74
C ILE A 193 -6.82 -2.81 4.76
N SER A 194 -7.86 -3.08 5.54
CA SER A 194 -8.52 -4.39 5.67
C SER A 194 -9.98 -4.21 6.09
N LEU A 195 -10.73 -5.30 6.21
CA LEU A 195 -12.00 -5.33 6.93
C LEU A 195 -11.84 -6.00 8.29
N ASN A 196 -12.53 -5.48 9.30
CA ASN A 196 -12.72 -6.22 10.55
C ASN A 196 -13.83 -7.29 10.41
N LYS A 197 -14.12 -8.03 11.49
CA LYS A 197 -15.17 -9.07 11.53
C LYS A 197 -16.57 -8.57 11.19
N ASP A 198 -16.84 -7.29 11.43
CA ASP A 198 -18.13 -6.65 11.18
C ASP A 198 -18.25 -6.10 9.75
N GLY A 199 -17.22 -6.30 8.92
CA GLY A 199 -17.19 -5.78 7.55
C GLY A 199 -16.91 -4.28 7.46
N ILE A 200 -16.39 -3.67 8.53
CA ILE A 200 -16.02 -2.26 8.57
C ILE A 200 -14.54 -2.12 8.19
N GLN A 201 -14.21 -1.12 7.37
CA GLN A 201 -12.82 -0.80 7.04
C GLN A 201 -12.02 -0.53 8.30
N SER A 202 -10.84 -1.15 8.38
CA SER A 202 -9.85 -0.90 9.42
C SER A 202 -8.45 -0.81 8.80
N THR A 203 -7.51 -0.22 9.54
CA THR A 203 -6.12 -0.10 9.13
C THR A 203 -5.23 -1.09 9.87
N LEU A 204 -4.17 -1.55 9.22
CA LEU A 204 -3.19 -2.49 9.77
C LEU A 204 -2.13 -1.81 10.66
N GLY A 205 -2.24 -0.49 10.84
CA GLY A 205 -1.29 0.31 11.60
C GLY A 205 0.07 0.47 10.90
N ARG A 206 1.11 0.70 11.71
CA ARG A 206 2.45 1.00 11.22
C ARG A 206 3.01 -0.14 10.37
N ASN A 207 3.59 0.20 9.21
CA ASN A 207 4.08 -0.73 8.20
C ASN A 207 2.96 -1.65 7.63
N GLY A 208 1.71 -1.17 7.61
CA GLY A 208 0.57 -1.95 7.15
C GLY A 208 0.67 -2.43 5.70
N THR A 209 1.23 -1.63 4.77
CA THR A 209 1.48 -2.08 3.38
C THR A 209 2.51 -3.21 3.33
N ASP A 210 3.56 -3.15 4.15
CA ASP A 210 4.56 -4.24 4.22
C ASP A 210 3.89 -5.53 4.78
N PHE A 211 2.96 -5.38 5.73
CA PHE A 211 2.26 -6.52 6.34
C PHE A 211 1.29 -7.13 5.34
N THR A 212 0.57 -6.28 4.60
CA THR A 212 -0.28 -6.71 3.47
C THR A 212 0.54 -7.51 2.47
N ALA A 213 1.71 -7.03 2.05
CA ALA A 213 2.55 -7.72 1.09
C ALA A 213 3.02 -9.10 1.58
N SER A 214 3.35 -9.22 2.87
CA SER A 214 3.72 -10.51 3.48
C SER A 214 2.52 -11.47 3.54
N ILE A 215 1.32 -10.97 3.85
CA ILE A 215 0.08 -11.75 3.81
C ILE A 215 -0.17 -12.28 2.39
N ILE A 216 -0.09 -11.41 1.38
CA ILE A 216 -0.29 -11.79 -0.02
C ILE A 216 0.72 -12.85 -0.45
N ALA A 217 1.99 -12.68 -0.10
CA ALA A 217 3.04 -13.64 -0.41
C ALA A 217 2.71 -15.03 0.16
N LYS A 218 2.18 -15.11 1.38
CA LYS A 218 1.67 -16.35 1.96
C LYS A 218 0.45 -16.92 1.23
N LEU A 219 -0.53 -16.08 0.89
CA LEU A 219 -1.76 -16.51 0.22
C LEU A 219 -1.50 -17.14 -1.17
N VAL A 220 -0.48 -16.67 -1.88
CA VAL A 220 -0.11 -17.18 -3.21
C VAL A 220 1.08 -18.14 -3.21
N GLN A 221 1.69 -18.40 -2.06
CA GLN A 221 2.95 -19.14 -1.96
C GLN A 221 4.01 -18.57 -2.92
N ALA A 222 4.24 -17.25 -2.81
CA ALA A 222 5.05 -16.50 -3.76
C ALA A 222 6.51 -17.00 -3.82
N ASN A 223 7.12 -16.98 -5.00
CA ASN A 223 8.54 -17.32 -5.14
C ASN A 223 9.46 -16.27 -4.52
N SER A 224 8.98 -15.03 -4.45
CA SER A 224 9.73 -13.93 -3.84
C SER A 224 8.79 -12.84 -3.34
N LEU A 225 9.21 -12.18 -2.27
CA LEU A 225 8.64 -10.94 -1.78
C LEU A 225 9.73 -9.85 -1.79
N THR A 226 9.55 -8.82 -2.60
CA THR A 226 10.50 -7.71 -2.73
C THR A 226 9.94 -6.44 -2.11
N PHE A 227 10.64 -5.86 -1.15
CA PHE A 227 10.32 -4.53 -0.61
C PHE A 227 11.16 -3.47 -1.33
N TRP A 228 10.54 -2.68 -2.18
CA TRP A 228 11.19 -1.56 -2.84
C TRP A 228 11.33 -0.39 -1.88
N LYS A 229 12.57 0.09 -1.72
CA LYS A 229 12.95 1.18 -0.82
C LYS A 229 13.86 2.17 -1.55
N ASP A 230 14.00 3.34 -0.96
CA ASP A 230 14.89 4.43 -1.37
C ASP A 230 16.36 4.23 -0.95
N VAL A 231 16.68 3.07 -0.35
CA VAL A 231 18.03 2.67 0.07
C VAL A 231 18.46 1.39 -0.65
N SER A 232 19.77 1.25 -0.92
CA SER A 232 20.36 0.14 -1.68
C SER A 232 20.31 -1.24 -1.00
N GLY A 233 19.49 -1.40 0.04
CA GLY A 233 19.37 -2.62 0.84
C GLY A 233 19.82 -2.41 2.29
N VAL A 234 20.15 -3.52 2.94
CA VAL A 234 20.66 -3.50 4.32
C VAL A 234 22.14 -3.12 4.30
N MET A 235 22.50 -2.10 5.05
CA MET A 235 23.88 -1.65 5.19
C MET A 235 24.52 -2.27 6.44
N SER A 236 25.82 -2.57 6.39
CA SER A 236 26.60 -3.12 7.52
C SER A 236 26.68 -2.18 8.73
N ALA A 237 26.40 -0.90 8.53
CA ALA A 237 26.27 0.14 9.55
C ALA A 237 25.41 1.29 8.97
N ASP A 238 24.94 2.23 9.81
CA ASP A 238 24.22 3.41 9.33
C ASP A 238 25.12 4.24 8.40
N PRO A 239 24.81 4.37 7.09
CA PRO A 239 25.65 5.07 6.13
C PRO A 239 25.78 6.57 6.41
N ARG A 240 24.87 7.14 7.22
CA ARG A 240 24.94 8.54 7.65
C ARG A 240 26.00 8.76 8.72
N ILE A 241 26.38 7.71 9.44
CA ILE A 241 27.39 7.72 10.53
C ILE A 241 28.71 7.14 10.01
N VAL A 242 28.64 6.01 9.30
CA VAL A 242 29.81 5.26 8.80
C VAL A 242 29.83 5.31 7.28
N LYS A 243 30.69 6.17 6.72
CA LYS A 243 30.79 6.39 5.27
C LYS A 243 31.18 5.14 4.47
N ASP A 244 32.01 4.27 5.06
CA ASP A 244 32.50 3.04 4.42
C ASP A 244 31.60 1.82 4.67
N SER A 245 30.34 2.04 5.07
CA SER A 245 29.36 0.97 5.21
C SER A 245 29.13 0.25 3.88
N LYS A 246 28.96 -1.07 3.93
CA LYS A 246 28.79 -1.92 2.75
C LYS A 246 27.38 -2.50 2.72
N VAL A 247 26.86 -2.73 1.52
CA VAL A 247 25.61 -3.46 1.33
C VAL A 247 25.82 -4.92 1.75
N ILE A 248 24.94 -5.44 2.61
CA ILE A 248 24.89 -6.86 2.96
C ILE A 248 24.06 -7.57 1.89
N SER A 249 24.68 -8.51 1.19
CA SER A 249 24.08 -9.22 0.06
C SER A 249 22.99 -10.22 0.46
N SER A 250 23.10 -10.80 1.65
CA SER A 250 22.17 -11.81 2.16
C SER A 250 22.17 -11.80 3.69
N LEU A 251 20.99 -11.91 4.27
CA LEU A 251 20.78 -12.09 5.70
C LEU A 251 19.74 -13.18 5.89
N THR A 252 19.94 -13.99 6.92
CA THR A 252 18.88 -14.84 7.46
C THR A 252 17.79 -13.96 8.08
N TYR A 253 16.59 -14.54 8.21
CA TYR A 253 15.49 -13.85 8.86
C TYR A 253 15.84 -13.41 10.29
N ASP A 254 16.46 -14.30 11.06
CA ASP A 254 16.84 -14.05 12.44
C ASP A 254 17.84 -12.89 12.55
N GLU A 255 18.84 -12.83 11.66
CA GLU A 255 19.77 -11.69 11.61
C GLU A 255 19.06 -10.37 11.27
N CYS A 256 18.13 -10.38 10.31
CA CYS A 256 17.33 -9.21 9.96
C CYS A 256 16.45 -8.75 11.14
N MET A 257 15.89 -9.70 11.90
CA MET A 257 15.07 -9.42 13.08
C MET A 257 15.92 -8.80 14.20
N GLU A 258 17.08 -9.36 14.50
CA GLU A 258 18.01 -8.81 15.50
C GLU A 258 18.47 -7.41 15.11
N LEU A 259 18.90 -7.19 13.86
CA LEU A 259 19.29 -5.86 13.38
C LEU A 259 18.15 -4.84 13.51
N SER A 260 16.92 -5.26 13.20
CA SER A 260 15.74 -4.40 13.29
C SER A 260 15.37 -4.08 14.73
N TYR A 261 15.54 -5.04 15.65
CA TYR A 261 15.36 -4.85 17.09
C TYR A 261 16.35 -3.81 17.65
N TYR A 262 17.62 -3.84 17.21
CA TYR A 262 18.65 -2.87 17.62
C TYR A 262 18.64 -1.55 16.83
N GLY A 263 17.56 -1.26 16.09
CA GLY A 263 17.28 0.07 15.56
C GLY A 263 17.65 0.28 14.09
N ALA A 264 18.13 -0.75 13.38
CA ALA A 264 18.20 -0.68 11.93
C ALA A 264 16.77 -0.65 11.37
N LYS A 265 16.38 0.41 10.65
CA LYS A 265 15.03 0.54 10.07
C LYS A 265 14.90 -0.33 8.80
N ILE A 266 15.08 -1.65 8.95
CA ILE A 266 15.12 -2.61 7.84
C ILE A 266 13.73 -3.19 7.62
N LEU A 267 13.22 -4.04 8.50
CA LEU A 267 11.91 -4.67 8.37
C LEU A 267 11.32 -4.88 9.76
N HIS A 268 10.02 -4.64 9.93
CA HIS A 268 9.41 -4.83 11.24
C HIS A 268 9.06 -6.31 11.44
N PRO A 269 9.44 -6.97 12.55
CA PRO A 269 9.29 -8.43 12.69
C PRO A 269 7.84 -8.92 12.52
N LYS A 270 6.86 -8.22 13.14
CA LYS A 270 5.43 -8.56 13.01
C LYS A 270 4.92 -8.54 11.57
N THR A 271 5.53 -7.68 10.76
CA THR A 271 5.14 -7.45 9.39
C THR A 271 5.60 -8.61 8.50
N MET A 272 6.73 -9.23 8.84
CA MET A 272 7.30 -10.35 8.09
C MET A 272 6.80 -11.72 8.53
N ALA A 273 6.17 -11.83 9.70
CA ALA A 273 5.72 -13.12 10.25
C ALA A 273 4.93 -13.98 9.23
N PRO A 274 3.98 -13.43 8.45
CA PRO A 274 3.32 -14.23 7.40
C PRO A 274 4.27 -14.77 6.34
N ALA A 275 5.31 -14.01 5.99
CA ALA A 275 6.27 -14.39 4.97
C ALA A 275 7.29 -15.45 5.42
N MET A 276 7.34 -15.75 6.72
CA MET A 276 8.17 -16.84 7.26
C MET A 276 7.49 -18.20 7.20
N GLU A 277 6.17 -18.23 6.98
CA GLU A 277 5.34 -19.41 7.18
C GLU A 277 4.87 -20.06 5.87
N PHE A 278 5.47 -19.72 4.73
CA PHE A 278 5.13 -20.31 3.42
C PHE A 278 6.36 -20.86 2.68
#